data_AF-N0BNF3-F1
#
_entry.id   AF-N0BNF3-F1
#
_cell.length_a   1.000
_cell.length_b   1.000
_cell.length_c   1.000
_cell.angle_alpha   90.00
_cell.angle_beta   90.00
_cell.angle_gamma   90.00
#
_symmetry.space_group_name_H-M   'P 1'
#
loop_
_entity.id
_entity.type
_entity.pdbx_description
1 polymer ?
#
loop_
_entity_poly.entity_id
_entity_poly.type
_entity_poly.pdbx_seq_one_letter_code
_entity_poly.pdbx_strand_id
1 'polypeptide(L)'
;MSKKFWILLGILLFLSPVFAYLADLVNYSEPLENVAEHLGAEEHQDYEGILPDYSVPGLDMFSGTLISGVIGALITLAVAYGIAKVVASRE
;
A
#
# COMPACT_ATOMS: atom_id res chain seq x y z
N MET A 1 -4.72 -14.54 -16.72
CA MET A 1 -5.52 -13.48 -16.05
C MET A 1 -6.53 -12.89 -17.01
N SER A 2 -7.76 -12.64 -16.53
CA SER A 2 -8.84 -12.11 -17.36
C SER A 2 -8.73 -10.58 -17.55
N LYS A 3 -9.35 -10.03 -18.60
CA LYS A 3 -9.42 -8.58 -18.79
C LYS A 3 -10.10 -7.87 -17.61
N LYS A 4 -11.13 -8.49 -17.04
CA LYS A 4 -11.88 -7.97 -15.88
C LYS A 4 -10.98 -7.78 -14.65
N PHE A 5 -10.05 -8.71 -14.43
CA PHE A 5 -9.09 -8.63 -13.32
C PHE A 5 -8.24 -7.35 -13.41
N TRP A 6 -7.64 -7.09 -14.57
CA TRP A 6 -6.78 -5.91 -14.76
C TRP A 6 -7.54 -4.60 -14.65
N ILE A 7 -8.79 -4.57 -15.14
CA ILE A 7 -9.67 -3.39 -15.00
C ILE A 7 -9.95 -3.13 -13.51
N LEU A 8 -10.35 -4.16 -12.77
CA LEU A 8 -10.63 -4.02 -11.33
C LEU A 8 -9.38 -3.61 -10.54
N LEU A 9 -8.22 -4.19 -10.84
CA LEU A 9 -6.96 -3.81 -10.21
C LEU A 9 -6.61 -2.35 -10.49
N GLY A 10 -6.74 -1.90 -11.74
CA GLY A 10 -6.50 -0.51 -12.10
C GLY A 10 -7.46 0.46 -11.41
N ILE A 11 -8.75 0.11 -11.30
CA ILE A 11 -9.73 0.91 -10.55
C ILE A 11 -9.34 1.00 -9.08
N LEU A 12 -8.97 -0.12 -8.45
CA LEU A 12 -8.61 -0.14 -7.03
C LEU A 12 -7.35 0.68 -6.74
N LEU A 13 -6.33 0.58 -7.61
CA LEU A 13 -5.11 1.39 -7.52
C LEU A 13 -5.42 2.88 -7.69
N PHE A 14 -6.30 3.25 -8.63
CA PHE A 14 -6.67 4.64 -8.82
C PHE A 14 -7.52 5.20 -7.66
N LEU A 15 -8.32 4.35 -7.00
CA LEU A 15 -9.08 4.74 -5.82
C LEU A 15 -8.21 4.92 -4.58
N SER A 16 -7.00 4.36 -4.51
CA SER A 16 -6.15 4.49 -3.30
C SER A 16 -5.79 5.93 -2.93
N PRO A 17 -5.29 6.81 -3.85
CA PRO A 17 -5.06 8.21 -3.49
C PRO A 17 -6.35 8.97 -3.17
N VAL A 18 -7.48 8.55 -3.75
CA VAL A 18 -8.80 9.14 -3.43
C VAL A 18 -9.17 8.83 -1.99
N PHE A 19 -8.95 7.60 -1.52
CA PHE A 19 -9.17 7.25 -0.11
C PHE A 19 -8.23 7.99 0.83
N ALA A 20 -6.94 8.14 0.47
CA ALA A 20 -5.99 8.94 1.25
C ALA A 20 -6.47 10.40 1.38
N TYR A 21 -6.91 11.01 0.28
CA TYR A 21 -7.46 12.36 0.28
C TYR A 21 -8.73 12.48 1.14
N LEU A 22 -9.65 11.52 1.03
CA LEU A 22 -10.88 11.54 1.82
C LEU A 22 -10.62 11.33 3.32
N ALA A 23 -9.62 10.53 3.67
CA ALA A 23 -9.19 10.34 5.06
C ALA A 23 -8.62 11.64 5.65
N ASP A 24 -7.76 12.34 4.90
CA ASP A 24 -7.23 13.66 5.27
C ASP A 24 -8.36 14.70 5.43
N LEU A 25 -9.34 14.71 4.51
CA LEU A 25 -10.47 15.64 4.57
C LEU A 25 -11.32 15.51 5.84
N VAL A 26 -11.41 14.30 6.41
CA VAL A 26 -12.16 14.05 7.65
C VAL A 26 -11.26 14.02 8.88
N ASN A 27 -9.98 14.36 8.73
CA ASN A 27 -8.95 14.27 9.77
C ASN A 27 -8.97 12.89 10.46
N TYR A 28 -9.03 11.84 9.63
CA TYR A 28 -8.99 10.46 10.11
C TYR A 28 -7.62 10.17 10.72
N SER A 29 -7.63 9.64 11.93
CA SER A 29 -6.46 9.05 12.60
C SER A 29 -6.81 7.64 13.01
N GLU A 30 -5.83 6.73 12.95
CA GLU A 30 -6.11 5.32 13.24
C GLU A 30 -6.52 5.14 14.71
N PRO A 31 -7.44 4.20 15.04
CA PRO A 31 -7.87 4.00 16.42
C PRO A 31 -6.70 3.72 17.38
N LEU A 32 -5.67 3.02 16.89
CA LEU A 32 -4.49 2.70 17.69
C LEU A 32 -3.62 3.94 17.94
N GLU A 33 -3.51 4.82 16.96
CA GLU A 33 -2.79 6.09 17.03
C GLU A 33 -3.44 7.05 18.04
N ASN A 34 -4.77 7.15 18.01
CA ASN A 34 -5.54 7.90 19.01
C ASN A 34 -5.30 7.38 20.43
N VAL A 35 -5.28 6.05 20.61
CA VAL A 35 -5.01 5.45 21.93
C VAL A 35 -3.57 5.71 22.38
N ALA A 36 -2.60 5.61 21.47
CA ALA A 36 -1.20 5.93 21.75
C ALA A 36 -1.05 7.37 22.24
N GLU A 37 -1.66 8.33 21.54
CA GLU A 37 -1.67 9.74 21.92
C GLU A 37 -2.30 9.95 23.32
N HIS A 38 -3.45 9.32 23.60
CA HIS A 38 -4.10 9.38 24.90
C HIS A 38 -3.25 8.81 26.04
N LEU A 39 -2.40 7.83 25.75
CA LEU A 39 -1.49 7.21 26.71
C LEU A 39 -0.14 7.94 26.79
N GLY A 40 0.10 8.96 25.96
CA GLY A 40 1.39 9.64 25.83
C GLY A 40 2.49 8.71 25.31
N ALA A 41 2.12 7.67 24.56
CA ALA A 41 3.07 6.75 23.94
C ALA A 41 3.66 7.39 22.69
N GLU A 42 4.99 7.54 22.65
CA GLU A 42 5.70 7.97 21.44
C GLU A 42 5.91 6.78 20.50
N GLU A 43 5.82 7.05 19.20
CA GLU A 43 6.18 6.07 18.19
C GLU A 43 7.70 5.94 18.11
N HIS A 44 8.20 4.73 18.32
CA HIS A 44 9.61 4.38 18.09
C HIS A 44 9.69 3.34 16.98
N GLN A 45 10.08 3.77 15.77
CA GLN A 45 10.41 2.87 14.68
C GLN A 45 11.92 2.64 14.63
N ASP A 46 12.34 1.42 14.99
CA ASP A 46 13.74 0.98 14.84
C ASP A 46 14.10 0.64 13.38
N TYR A 47 13.09 0.45 12.53
CA TYR A 47 13.23 0.07 11.13
C TYR A 47 12.14 0.73 10.29
N GLU A 48 12.56 1.43 9.24
CA GLU A 48 11.66 1.91 8.19
C GLU A 48 11.70 0.97 6.97
N GLY A 49 10.53 0.73 6.39
CA GLY A 49 10.40 -0.03 5.16
C GLY A 49 10.99 0.70 3.94
N ILE A 50 10.98 0.04 2.79
CA ILE A 50 11.44 0.64 1.52
C ILE A 50 10.55 1.83 1.09
N LEU A 51 9.28 1.81 1.49
CA LEU A 51 8.25 2.80 1.20
C LEU A 51 7.48 3.10 2.51
N PRO A 52 8.11 3.80 3.49
CA PRO A 52 7.49 4.06 4.79
C PRO A 52 6.25 4.94 4.58
N ASP A 53 5.14 4.57 5.20
CA ASP A 53 3.84 5.24 5.07
C ASP A 53 3.41 5.51 3.62
N TYR A 54 3.76 4.58 2.72
CA TYR A 54 3.51 4.70 1.27
C TYR A 54 4.20 5.90 0.61
N SER A 55 5.15 6.54 1.29
CA SER A 55 5.91 7.67 0.78
C SER A 55 6.94 7.23 -0.26
N VAL A 56 7.17 8.12 -1.22
CA VAL A 56 8.21 7.96 -2.25
C VAL A 56 9.02 9.25 -2.26
N PRO A 57 10.37 9.19 -2.11
CA PRO A 57 11.20 10.38 -2.10
C PRO A 57 10.99 11.25 -3.35
N GLY A 58 10.69 12.53 -3.14
CA GLY A 58 10.45 13.49 -4.22
C GLY A 58 9.03 13.53 -4.77
N LEU A 59 8.10 12.75 -4.21
CA LEU A 59 6.68 12.77 -4.55
C LEU A 59 5.82 13.28 -3.38
N ASP A 60 4.65 13.85 -3.69
CA ASP A 60 3.64 14.18 -2.69
C ASP A 60 2.95 12.90 -2.17
N MET A 61 2.20 13.03 -1.07
CA MET A 61 1.52 11.90 -0.42
C MET A 61 0.59 11.13 -1.37
N PHE A 62 -0.16 11.81 -2.25
CA PHE A 62 -1.14 11.16 -3.11
C PHE A 62 -0.45 10.40 -4.25
N SER A 63 0.53 11.04 -4.90
CA SER A 63 1.31 10.38 -5.95
C SER A 63 2.18 9.25 -5.37
N GLY A 64 2.77 9.44 -4.18
CA GLY A 64 3.45 8.41 -3.40
C GLY A 64 2.56 7.21 -3.13
N THR A 65 1.35 7.43 -2.61
CA THR A 65 0.36 6.38 -2.33
C THR A 65 0.03 5.55 -3.58
N LEU A 66 -0.18 6.23 -4.72
CA LEU A 66 -0.48 5.54 -5.98
C LEU A 66 0.70 4.69 -6.46
N ILE A 67 1.91 5.27 -6.47
CA ILE A 67 3.13 4.59 -6.92
C ILE A 67 3.47 3.40 -6.02
N SER A 68 3.39 3.59 -4.70
CA SER A 68 3.58 2.53 -3.71
C SER A 68 2.58 1.39 -3.92
N GLY A 69 1.31 1.71 -4.16
CA GLY A 69 0.28 0.72 -4.49
C GLY A 69 0.58 -0.06 -5.76
N VAL A 70 1.01 0.61 -6.83
CA VAL A 70 1.38 -0.04 -8.10
C VAL A 70 2.58 -0.96 -7.91
N ILE A 71 3.64 -0.48 -7.25
CA ILE A 71 4.86 -1.26 -6.99
C ILE A 71 4.54 -2.49 -6.13
N GLY A 72 3.79 -2.31 -5.04
CA GLY A 72 3.37 -3.40 -4.16
C GLY A 72 2.55 -4.46 -4.89
N ALA A 73 1.60 -4.05 -5.74
CA ALA A 73 0.81 -4.95 -6.56
C ALA A 73 1.67 -5.74 -7.55
N LEU A 74 2.62 -5.09 -8.23
CA LEU A 74 3.54 -5.74 -9.15
C LEU A 74 4.45 -6.75 -8.45
N ILE A 75 5.02 -6.39 -7.30
CA ILE A 75 5.84 -7.29 -6.48
C ILE A 75 5.02 -8.52 -6.08
N THR A 76 3.81 -8.30 -5.57
CA THR A 76 2.92 -9.39 -5.13
C THR A 76 2.60 -10.34 -6.28
N LEU A 77 2.24 -9.81 -7.45
CA LEU A 77 1.95 -10.62 -8.63
C LEU A 77 3.20 -11.37 -9.14
N ALA A 78 4.36 -10.73 -9.13
CA ALA A 78 5.62 -11.36 -9.55
C ALA A 78 6.00 -12.51 -8.62
N VAL A 79 5.88 -12.34 -7.31
CA VAL A 79 6.12 -13.38 -6.30
C VAL A 79 5.14 -14.54 -6.47
N ALA A 80 3.84 -14.25 -6.56
CA ALA A 80 2.81 -15.27 -6.74
C ALA A 80 3.02 -16.07 -8.04
N TYR A 81 3.33 -15.38 -9.13
CA TYR A 81 3.66 -16.02 -10.41
C TYR A 81 4.93 -16.88 -10.32
N GLY A 82 5.98 -16.38 -9.66
CA GLY A 82 7.23 -17.10 -9.45
C GLY A 82 7.02 -18.40 -8.67
N ILE A 83 6.28 -18.33 -7.55
CA ILE A 83 5.91 -19.50 -6.74
C ILE A 83 5.11 -20.50 -7.59
N ALA A 84 4.07 -20.04 -8.29
CA ALA A 84 3.25 -20.90 -9.14
C ALA A 84 4.08 -21.63 -10.20
N LYS A 85 5.04 -20.94 -10.82
CA LYS A 85 5.96 -21.54 -11.82
C LYS A 85 6.85 -22.62 -11.20
N VAL A 86 7.43 -22.35 -10.02
CA VAL A 86 8.28 -23.31 -9.31
C VAL A 86 7.48 -24.55 -8.91
N VAL A 87 6.26 -24.38 -8.40
CA VAL A 87 5.39 -25.51 -8.04
C VAL A 87 5.04 -26.33 -9.28
N ALA A 88 4.61 -25.69 -10.37
CA ALA A 88 4.24 -26.38 -11.61
C ALA A 88 5.42 -27.12 -12.28
N SER A 89 6.67 -26.68 -12.08
CA SER A 89 7.85 -27.36 -12.61
C SER A 89 8.26 -28.63 -11.83
N ARG A 90 7.60 -28.89 -10.69
CA ARG A 90 7.87 -30.06 -9.83
C ARG A 90 6.83 -31.17 -10.01
N GLU A 91 5.82 -30.95 -10.85
CA GLU A 91 4.88 -31.95 -11.36
C GLU A 91 5.36 -32.47 -12.73
#